data_AF-A0A3P5YLI3-F1
#
_entry.id   AF-A0A3P5YLI3-F1
#
_cell.length_a   1.000
_cell.length_b   1.000
_cell.length_c   1.000
_cell.angle_alpha   90.00
_cell.angle_beta   90.00
_cell.angle_gamma   90.00
#
_symmetry.space_group_name_H-M   'P 1'
#
loop_
_entity.id
_entity.type
_entity.pdbx_description
1 polymer ?
#
loop_
_entity_poly.entity_id
_entity_poly.type
_entity_poly.pdbx_seq_one_letter_code
_entity_poly.pdbx_strand_id
1 'polypeptide(L)'
;METTKLASYDRVTELKAFDETKTGVKGLVDAGVSEVPRIFHHSSLKLSNPKPLSSDFTTIPTFDLGGRVFEDETKRKNVIQGIKEASEKWGFFQVINHGVPLDLLERMKDGVRVS
;
A
#
# COMPACT_ATOMS: atom_id res chain seq x y z
N MET A 1 10.99 -7.97 46.70
CA MET A 1 9.56 -7.88 46.35
C MET A 1 9.38 -6.58 45.60
N GLU A 2 9.05 -6.67 44.31
CA GLU A 2 8.24 -5.67 43.59
C GLU A 2 7.90 -6.28 42.23
N THR A 3 6.93 -7.19 42.25
CA THR A 3 6.21 -7.60 41.05
C THR A 3 5.35 -6.41 40.64
N THR A 4 5.89 -5.52 39.80
CA THR A 4 5.12 -4.50 39.11
C THR A 4 4.11 -5.23 38.23
N LYS A 5 2.90 -5.32 38.79
CA LYS A 5 1.66 -5.77 38.17
C LYS A 5 1.61 -5.16 36.77
N LEU A 6 1.93 -5.94 35.73
CA LEU A 6 1.66 -5.56 34.35
C LEU A 6 0.18 -5.20 34.34
N ALA A 7 -0.13 -3.91 34.24
CA ALA A 7 -1.50 -3.49 34.01
C ALA A 7 -1.95 -4.26 32.77
N SER A 8 -2.97 -5.09 32.95
CA SER A 8 -3.64 -5.82 31.88
C SER A 8 -3.81 -4.86 30.70
N TYR A 9 -3.14 -5.12 29.58
CA TYR A 9 -3.25 -4.30 28.39
C TYR A 9 -4.71 -4.33 27.91
N ASP A 10 -5.42 -3.22 28.10
CA ASP A 10 -6.78 -3.07 27.63
C ASP A 10 -6.78 -2.30 26.30
N ARG A 11 -6.75 -3.08 25.22
CA ARG A 11 -6.81 -2.58 23.84
C ARG A 11 -8.02 -1.68 23.59
N VAL A 12 -9.16 -1.94 24.25
CA VAL A 12 -10.40 -1.20 24.01
C VAL A 12 -10.28 0.22 24.54
N THR A 13 -9.74 0.39 25.75
CA THR A 13 -9.52 1.71 26.35
C THR A 13 -8.53 2.54 25.54
N GLU A 14 -7.40 1.96 25.11
CA GLU A 14 -6.41 2.68 24.29
C GLU A 14 -6.96 3.06 22.92
N LEU A 15 -7.75 2.18 22.28
CA LEU A 15 -8.39 2.48 21.00
C LEU A 15 -9.42 3.61 21.13
N LYS A 16 -10.18 3.64 22.22
CA LYS A 16 -11.15 4.70 22.50
C LYS A 16 -10.44 6.04 22.71
N ALA A 17 -9.40 6.08 23.54
CA ALA A 17 -8.61 7.30 23.74
C ALA A 17 -7.98 7.82 22.44
N PHE A 18 -7.49 6.93 21.58
CA PHE A 18 -7.00 7.28 20.25
C PHE A 18 -8.11 7.86 19.35
N ASP A 19 -9.27 7.20 19.24
CA ASP A 19 -10.38 7.68 18.41
C ASP A 19 -10.93 9.03 18.91
N GLU A 20 -10.95 9.26 20.21
CA GLU A 20 -11.35 10.52 20.83
C GLU A 20 -10.43 11.70 20.47
N THR A 21 -9.17 11.46 20.07
CA THR A 21 -8.30 12.53 19.56
C THR A 21 -8.80 13.13 18.25
N LYS A 22 -9.52 12.35 17.42
CA LYS A 22 -10.01 12.72 16.08
C LYS A 22 -8.93 13.26 15.13
N THR A 23 -7.66 12.99 15.39
CA THR A 23 -6.52 13.43 14.56
C THR A 23 -5.90 12.30 13.72
N GLY A 24 -6.34 11.05 13.94
CA GLY A 24 -5.81 9.88 13.25
C GLY A 24 -4.33 9.62 13.55
N VAL A 25 -3.70 8.75 12.75
CA VAL A 25 -2.28 8.39 12.96
C VAL A 25 -1.35 9.58 12.68
N LYS A 26 -1.74 10.49 11.77
CA LYS A 26 -1.00 11.73 11.51
C LYS A 26 -0.85 12.58 12.77
N GLY A 27 -1.89 12.70 13.59
CA GLY A 27 -1.83 13.42 14.87
C GLY A 27 -0.83 12.85 15.85
N LEU A 28 -0.60 11.52 15.85
CA LEU A 28 0.44 10.90 16.67
C LEU A 28 1.85 11.31 16.19
N VAL A 29 2.05 11.35 14.86
CA VAL A 29 3.32 11.77 14.26
C VAL A 29 3.58 13.25 14.55
N ASP A 30 2.59 14.12 14.35
CA ASP A 30 2.69 15.56 14.61
C ASP A 30 2.95 15.86 16.09
N ALA A 31 2.42 15.03 17.01
CA ALA A 31 2.68 15.12 18.45
C ALA A 31 4.09 14.62 18.87
N GLY A 32 4.86 14.04 17.94
CA GLY A 32 6.23 13.60 18.20
C GLY A 32 6.33 12.43 19.18
N VAL A 33 5.38 11.50 19.16
CA VAL A 33 5.41 10.32 20.05
C VAL A 33 6.70 9.51 19.85
N SER A 34 7.32 9.08 20.95
CA SER A 34 8.58 8.34 20.91
C SER A 34 8.40 6.83 20.65
N GLU A 35 7.19 6.31 20.87
CA GLU A 35 6.87 4.90 20.70
C GLU A 35 5.53 4.72 19.98
N VAL A 36 5.43 3.66 19.19
CA VAL A 36 4.18 3.27 18.51
C VAL A 36 3.20 2.71 19.55
N PRO A 37 1.97 3.25 19.67
CA PRO A 37 0.96 2.72 20.60
C PRO A 37 0.69 1.24 20.37
N ARG A 38 0.45 0.49 21.45
CA ARG A 38 0.32 -0.98 21.43
C ARG A 38 -0.89 -1.43 20.61
N ILE A 39 -1.89 -0.56 20.41
CA ILE A 39 -3.05 -0.84 19.54
C ILE A 39 -2.69 -1.10 18.07
N PHE A 40 -1.53 -0.60 17.61
CA PHE A 40 -1.01 -0.79 16.26
C PHE A 40 0.00 -1.94 16.15
N HIS A 41 0.36 -2.58 17.26
CA HIS A 41 1.30 -3.70 17.22
C HIS A 41 0.60 -4.90 16.59
N HIS A 42 1.13 -5.37 15.47
CA HIS A 42 0.65 -6.58 14.83
C HIS A 42 1.07 -7.79 15.68
N SER A 43 0.12 -8.68 16.01
CA SER A 43 0.44 -9.90 16.73
C SER A 43 1.40 -10.75 15.89
N SER A 44 2.55 -11.13 16.46
CA SER A 44 3.56 -11.96 15.77
C SER A 44 3.02 -13.30 15.27
N LEU A 45 1.94 -13.83 15.86
CA LEU A 45 1.26 -15.05 15.40
C LEU A 45 0.56 -14.91 14.04
N LYS A 46 0.31 -13.67 13.58
CA LYS A 46 -0.23 -13.37 12.24
C LYS A 46 0.83 -12.95 11.24
N LEU A 47 2.10 -12.83 11.66
CA LEU A 47 3.22 -12.82 10.74
C LEU A 47 3.41 -14.26 10.26
N SER A 48 2.56 -14.70 9.34
CA SER A 48 2.96 -15.75 8.43
C SER A 48 4.31 -15.32 7.89
N ASN A 49 5.39 -16.03 8.25
CA ASN A 49 6.70 -15.87 7.63
C ASN A 49 6.41 -15.75 6.13
N PRO A 50 6.59 -14.57 5.50
CA PRO A 50 6.27 -14.46 4.10
C PRO A 50 7.12 -15.52 3.43
N LYS A 51 6.46 -16.50 2.79
CA LYS A 51 7.19 -17.46 1.95
C LYS A 51 8.08 -16.59 1.08
N PRO A 52 9.40 -16.85 1.02
CA PRO A 52 10.26 -16.12 0.10
C PRO A 52 9.56 -16.11 -1.25
N LEU A 53 9.43 -14.94 -1.87
CA LEU A 53 8.77 -14.84 -3.18
C LEU A 53 9.38 -15.94 -4.06
N SER A 54 8.52 -16.72 -4.74
CA SER A 54 9.02 -17.65 -5.76
C SER A 54 9.95 -16.85 -6.68
N SER A 55 11.06 -17.44 -7.11
CA SER A 55 12.02 -16.83 -8.03
C SER A 55 11.37 -16.27 -9.30
N ASP A 56 10.15 -16.69 -9.59
CA ASP A 56 9.34 -16.27 -10.74
C ASP A 56 8.76 -14.85 -10.58
N PHE A 57 8.81 -14.25 -9.39
CA PHE A 57 8.17 -12.98 -9.06
C PHE A 57 9.15 -11.82 -8.75
N THR A 58 10.36 -11.82 -9.31
CA THR A 58 11.37 -10.80 -8.99
C THR A 58 11.03 -9.40 -9.48
N THR A 59 10.18 -9.26 -10.50
CA THR A 59 9.81 -7.96 -11.11
C THR A 59 8.35 -7.93 -11.51
N ILE A 60 7.61 -6.92 -11.03
CA ILE A 60 6.20 -6.72 -11.43
C ILE A 60 6.13 -6.46 -12.94
N PRO A 61 5.29 -7.18 -13.71
CA PRO A 61 5.11 -6.95 -15.14
C PRO A 61 4.71 -5.49 -15.41
N THR A 62 5.34 -4.86 -16.39
CA THR A 62 5.07 -3.47 -16.79
C THR A 62 4.75 -3.42 -18.28
N PHE A 63 3.65 -2.77 -18.65
CA PHE A 63 3.16 -2.71 -20.04
C PHE A 63 3.08 -1.29 -20.57
N ASP A 64 3.62 -1.06 -21.78
CA ASP A 64 3.55 0.22 -22.48
C ASP A 64 2.26 0.30 -23.32
N LEU A 65 1.43 1.32 -23.05
CA LEU A 65 0.15 1.55 -23.74
C LEU A 65 0.22 2.58 -24.88
N GLY A 66 1.42 3.05 -25.24
CA GLY A 66 1.67 3.88 -26.42
C GLY A 66 0.97 5.24 -26.43
N GLY A 67 0.59 5.78 -25.27
CA GLY A 67 -0.17 7.02 -25.18
C GLY A 67 -1.60 6.93 -25.71
N ARG A 68 -2.17 5.71 -25.77
CA ARG A 68 -3.44 5.36 -26.45
C ARG A 68 -3.35 5.35 -27.98
N VAL A 69 -2.15 5.51 -28.54
CA VAL A 69 -1.90 5.43 -29.97
C VAL A 69 -0.88 4.32 -30.20
N PHE A 70 -1.37 3.16 -30.65
CA PHE A 70 -0.48 2.09 -31.09
C PHE A 70 -0.15 2.30 -32.55
N GLU A 71 1.14 2.38 -32.87
CA GLU A 71 1.64 2.48 -34.26
C GLU A 71 1.31 1.23 -35.10
N ASP A 72 1.07 0.09 -34.43
CA ASP A 72 0.87 -1.22 -35.04
C ASP A 72 -0.17 -2.03 -34.24
N GLU A 73 -1.10 -2.68 -34.96
CA GLU A 73 -2.11 -3.56 -34.37
C GLU A 73 -1.50 -4.78 -33.66
N THR A 74 -0.35 -5.27 -34.15
CA THR A 74 0.33 -6.43 -33.56
C THR A 74 0.89 -6.08 -32.20
N LYS A 75 1.56 -4.91 -32.06
CA LYS A 75 1.98 -4.37 -30.76
C LYS A 75 0.81 -4.29 -29.77
N ARG A 76 -0.34 -3.75 -30.21
CA ARG A 76 -1.55 -3.66 -29.38
C ARG A 76 -2.04 -5.04 -28.92
N LYS A 77 -2.12 -6.01 -29.82
CA LYS A 77 -2.55 -7.40 -29.49
C LYS A 77 -1.61 -8.05 -28.48
N ASN A 78 -0.30 -7.87 -28.63
CA ASN A 78 0.70 -8.42 -27.72
C ASN A 78 0.58 -7.83 -26.30
N VAL A 79 0.36 -6.52 -26.19
CA VAL A 79 0.15 -5.85 -24.90
C VAL A 79 -1.12 -6.35 -24.22
N ILE A 80 -2.24 -6.48 -24.96
CA ILE A 80 -3.49 -7.00 -24.41
C ILE A 80 -3.31 -8.44 -23.91
N GLN A 81 -2.64 -9.28 -24.69
CA GLN A 81 -2.36 -10.66 -24.30
C GLN A 81 -1.48 -10.74 -23.05
N GLY A 82 -0.43 -9.90 -22.98
CA GLY A 82 0.42 -9.81 -21.79
C GLY A 82 -0.33 -9.37 -20.53
N ILE A 83 -1.21 -8.36 -20.63
CA ILE A 83 -2.04 -7.91 -19.50
C ILE A 83 -2.97 -9.03 -19.03
N LYS A 84 -3.58 -9.78 -19.95
CA LYS A 84 -4.42 -10.93 -19.61
C LYS A 84 -3.63 -11.97 -18.80
N GLU A 85 -2.45 -12.35 -19.28
CA GLU A 85 -1.61 -13.33 -18.60
C GLU A 85 -1.11 -12.83 -17.24
N ALA A 86 -0.72 -11.56 -17.13
CA ALA A 86 -0.33 -10.96 -15.86
C ALA A 86 -1.50 -10.92 -14.88
N SER A 87 -2.72 -10.64 -15.35
CA SER A 87 -3.92 -10.67 -14.51
C SER A 87 -4.19 -12.09 -13.96
N GLU A 88 -4.03 -13.11 -14.79
CA GLU A 88 -4.25 -14.52 -14.39
C GLU A 88 -3.15 -15.06 -13.46
N LYS A 89 -1.88 -14.75 -13.75
CA LYS A 89 -0.71 -15.30 -13.02
C LYS A 89 -0.33 -14.48 -11.79
N TRP A 90 -0.41 -13.15 -11.89
CA TRP A 90 0.05 -12.21 -10.85
C TRP A 90 -1.10 -11.55 -10.11
N GLY A 91 -2.21 -11.28 -10.78
CA GLY A 91 -3.27 -10.40 -10.25
C GLY A 91 -2.83 -8.93 -10.10
N PHE A 92 -1.62 -8.58 -10.56
CA PHE A 92 -1.04 -7.25 -10.43
C PHE A 92 -0.03 -6.96 -11.54
N PHE A 93 -0.03 -5.74 -12.06
CA PHE A 93 0.89 -5.25 -13.09
C PHE A 93 0.94 -3.71 -13.07
N GLN A 94 1.92 -3.14 -13.76
CA GLN A 94 2.06 -1.71 -13.97
C GLN A 94 1.81 -1.35 -15.44
N VAL A 95 1.41 -0.10 -15.70
CA VAL A 95 1.27 0.42 -17.06
C VAL A 95 1.99 1.77 -17.18
N ILE A 96 2.63 1.99 -18.31
CA ILE A 96 3.27 3.26 -18.69
C ILE A 96 2.67 3.77 -19.99
N ASN A 97 2.87 5.06 -20.28
CA ASN A 97 2.29 5.71 -21.45
C ASN A 97 0.78 5.44 -21.59
N HIS A 98 0.04 5.44 -20.47
CA HIS A 98 -1.40 5.16 -20.44
C HIS A 98 -2.28 6.28 -21.03
N GLY A 99 -1.66 7.39 -21.46
CA GLY A 99 -2.34 8.56 -22.03
C GLY A 99 -3.16 9.36 -21.03
N VAL A 100 -2.90 9.19 -19.72
CA VAL A 100 -3.41 10.12 -18.70
C VAL A 100 -2.34 11.20 -18.52
N PRO A 101 -2.67 12.49 -18.63
CA PRO A 101 -1.70 13.57 -18.49
C PRO A 101 -0.98 13.55 -17.14
N LEU A 102 0.33 13.78 -17.14
CA LEU A 102 1.16 13.74 -15.93
C LEU A 102 0.78 14.86 -14.94
N ASP A 103 0.45 16.04 -15.45
CA ASP A 103 -0.01 17.18 -14.66
C ASP A 103 -1.31 16.87 -13.90
N LEU A 104 -2.21 16.08 -14.50
CA LEU A 104 -3.41 15.62 -13.83
C LEU A 104 -3.08 14.69 -12.66
N LEU A 105 -2.17 13.73 -12.84
CA LEU A 105 -1.74 12.83 -11.77
C LEU A 105 -1.05 13.59 -10.63
N GLU A 106 -0.20 14.57 -10.93
CA GLU A 106 0.42 15.41 -9.90
C GLU A 106 -0.62 16.26 -9.16
N ARG A 107 -1.56 16.89 -9.87
CA ARG A 107 -2.67 17.61 -9.22
C ARG A 107 -3.52 16.72 -8.32
N MET A 108 -3.77 15.47 -8.70
CA MET A 108 -4.47 14.50 -7.85
C MET A 108 -3.68 14.19 -6.58
N LYS A 109 -2.36 13.97 -6.69
CA LYS A 109 -1.48 13.73 -5.53
C LYS A 109 -1.45 14.94 -4.60
N ASP A 110 -1.33 16.14 -5.16
CA ASP A 110 -1.28 17.37 -4.39
C ASP A 110 -2.62 17.66 -3.71
N GLY A 111 -3.75 17.36 -4.37
CA GLY A 111 -5.08 17.49 -3.77
C GLY A 111 -5.28 16.64 -2.51
N VAL A 112 -4.64 15.47 -2.41
CA VAL A 112 -4.73 14.59 -1.24
C VAL A 112 -3.71 14.96 -0.15
N ARG A 113 -2.54 15.47 -0.52
CA ARG A 113 -1.48 15.84 0.44
C ARG A 113 -1.88 16.93 1.44
N VAL A 114 -2.88 17.75 1.13
CA VAL A 114 -3.33 18.86 1.98
C VAL A 114 -4.32 18.41 3.08
N SER A 115 -4.54 17.10 3.25
CA SER A 115 -5.44 16.53 4.27
C SER A 115 -4.69 16.00 5.49
#